data_AF-A0AAE0T900-F1
#
_entry.id   AF-A0AAE0T900-F1
#
_cell.length_a   1.000
_cell.length_b   1.000
_cell.length_c   1.000
_cell.angle_alpha   90.00
_cell.angle_beta   90.00
_cell.angle_gamma   90.00
#
_symmetry.space_group_name_H-M   'P 1'
#
loop_
_entity.id
_entity.type
_entity.pdbx_description
1 polymer ?
#
loop_
_entity_poly.entity_id
_entity_poly.type
_entity_poly.pdbx_seq_one_letter_code
_entity_poly.pdbx_strand_id
1 'polypeptide(L)'
;MFLVNLDQRFDFCEKILLVPIYVDLNDFESRKTLIMNMDVGRLGKQRMFMNGAFASVNLIDSQEDLTGIQTPKSLIEKTQQIKSMGGIQYLETLLNDLPTLLQRNREILNESIRLLDDEENSDHQLREQFKERWTMTPSEDLTKPMKDEAMKYKTILDTAVNADKIIRNKYNANKNAITLLSNPAEINRKFCQDKEIRQCGAKSEQLAKNLVSGFHMFMELIDNLEEETKFYKDLTPLLLRLQNKISDFCQKRMT
;
A
#
# COMPACT_ATOMS: atom_id res chain seq x y z
N MET A 1 39.54 -39.31 45.15
CA MET A 1 38.42 -38.40 45.49
C MET A 1 38.39 -37.30 44.44
N PHE A 2 37.66 -37.52 43.34
CA PHE A 2 37.21 -36.46 42.44
C PHE A 2 35.87 -36.93 41.88
N LEU A 3 34.81 -36.59 42.63
CA LEU A 3 33.44 -36.66 42.14
C LEU A 3 33.30 -35.54 41.10
N VAL A 4 33.27 -35.90 39.82
CA VAL A 4 32.85 -34.97 38.76
C VAL A 4 31.36 -34.72 38.98
N ASN A 5 31.04 -33.49 39.35
CA ASN A 5 29.69 -33.00 39.60
C ASN A 5 28.87 -33.12 38.31
N LEU A 6 27.90 -34.03 38.28
CA LEU A 6 27.01 -34.31 37.14
C LEU A 6 25.76 -33.41 37.20
N ASP A 7 25.92 -32.14 37.61
CA ASP A 7 24.80 -31.23 37.92
C ASP A 7 24.87 -29.89 37.17
N GLN A 8 25.16 -29.96 35.88
CA GLN A 8 24.84 -28.87 34.95
C GLN A 8 23.95 -29.44 33.84
N ARG A 9 22.66 -29.62 34.15
CA ARG A 9 21.65 -29.77 33.11
C ARG A 9 21.52 -28.43 32.40
N PHE A 10 22.29 -28.22 31.35
CA PHE A 10 22.07 -27.12 30.41
C PHE A 10 20.69 -27.29 29.79
N ASP A 11 19.76 -26.38 30.09
CA ASP A 11 18.50 -26.31 29.37
C ASP A 11 18.76 -25.67 28.01
N PHE A 12 18.89 -26.52 26.99
CA PHE A 12 19.08 -26.08 25.60
C PHE A 12 17.95 -25.16 25.11
N CYS A 13 16.81 -25.14 25.80
CA CYS A 13 15.62 -24.36 25.46
C CYS A 13 15.42 -23.12 26.34
N GLU A 14 16.39 -22.72 27.17
CA GLU A 14 16.27 -21.56 28.08
C GLU A 14 15.88 -20.25 27.36
N LYS A 15 16.23 -20.13 26.07
CA LYS A 15 15.89 -18.98 25.21
C LYS A 15 14.63 -19.17 24.35
N ILE A 16 13.98 -20.33 24.40
CA ILE A 16 12.78 -20.62 23.63
C ILE A 16 11.56 -20.14 24.43
N LEU A 17 10.78 -19.27 23.81
CA LEU A 17 9.55 -18.77 24.42
C LEU A 17 8.53 -19.92 24.60
N LEU A 18 7.95 -20.02 25.78
CA LEU A 18 6.86 -20.95 26.07
C LEU A 18 5.67 -20.72 25.12
N VAL A 19 5.12 -21.81 24.58
CA VAL A 19 3.99 -21.75 23.62
C VAL A 19 2.79 -20.95 24.15
N PRO A 20 2.35 -21.09 25.42
CA PRO A 20 1.27 -20.25 25.95
C PRO A 20 1.59 -18.76 25.90
N ILE A 21 2.83 -18.38 26.24
CA ILE A 21 3.27 -16.98 26.19
C ILE A 21 3.28 -16.47 24.75
N TYR A 22 3.72 -17.29 23.79
CA TYR A 22 3.67 -16.92 22.36
C TYR A 22 2.23 -16.67 21.88
N VAL A 23 1.30 -17.55 22.25
CA VAL A 23 -0.12 -17.42 21.88
C VAL A 23 -0.72 -16.17 22.51
N ASP A 24 -0.48 -15.92 23.80
CA ASP A 24 -0.97 -14.74 24.50
C ASP A 24 -0.40 -13.44 23.91
N LEU A 25 0.87 -13.44 23.49
CA LEU A 25 1.52 -12.30 22.87
C LEU A 25 0.93 -11.99 21.49
N ASN A 26 0.56 -13.02 20.74
CA ASN A 26 -0.13 -12.88 19.46
C ASN A 26 -1.59 -12.38 19.62
N ASP A 27 -2.31 -12.84 20.65
CA ASP A 27 -3.65 -12.32 21.00
C ASP A 27 -3.56 -10.86 21.44
N PHE A 28 -2.54 -10.50 22.23
CA PHE A 28 -2.27 -9.14 22.64
C PHE A 28 -2.02 -8.20 21.44
N GLU A 29 -1.11 -8.57 20.53
CA GLU A 29 -0.85 -7.76 19.33
C GLU A 29 -2.10 -7.62 18.46
N SER A 30 -2.89 -8.69 18.32
CA SER A 30 -4.16 -8.67 17.58
C SER A 30 -5.16 -7.67 18.20
N ARG A 31 -5.32 -7.67 19.53
CA ARG A 31 -6.21 -6.73 20.24
C ARG A 31 -5.71 -5.29 20.14
N LYS A 32 -4.40 -5.08 20.26
CA LYS A 32 -3.76 -3.77 20.13
C LYS A 32 -4.00 -3.18 18.75
N THR A 33 -3.81 -3.94 17.68
CA THR A 33 -4.11 -3.52 16.31
C THR A 33 -5.60 -3.19 16.14
N LEU A 34 -6.50 -3.98 16.73
CA LEU A 34 -7.94 -3.71 16.69
C LEU A 34 -8.31 -2.36 17.33
N ILE A 35 -7.83 -2.11 18.54
CA ILE A 35 -8.10 -0.85 19.27
C ILE A 35 -7.53 0.34 18.49
N MET A 36 -6.29 0.22 18.03
CA MET A 36 -5.65 1.26 17.23
C MET A 36 -6.44 1.58 15.96
N ASN A 37 -6.89 0.57 15.21
CA ASN A 37 -7.72 0.76 14.01
C ASN A 37 -9.08 1.38 14.34
N MET A 38 -9.71 1.00 15.45
CA MET A 38 -10.95 1.62 15.91
C MET A 38 -10.76 3.11 16.22
N ASP A 39 -9.69 3.47 16.93
CA ASP A 39 -9.40 4.86 17.28
C ASP A 39 -9.05 5.70 16.05
N VAL A 40 -8.23 5.18 15.13
CA VAL A 40 -7.93 5.83 13.85
C VAL A 40 -9.23 6.06 13.07
N GLY A 41 -10.10 5.05 12.98
CA GLY A 41 -11.40 5.18 12.30
C GLY A 41 -12.33 6.19 12.97
N ARG A 42 -12.36 6.25 14.31
CA ARG A 42 -13.15 7.22 15.09
C ARG A 42 -12.67 8.65 14.86
N LEU A 43 -11.35 8.87 14.93
CA LEU A 43 -10.74 10.17 14.68
C LEU A 43 -10.93 10.62 13.24
N GLY A 44 -10.80 9.70 12.27
CA GLY A 44 -11.08 9.96 10.86
C GLY A 44 -12.52 10.46 10.64
N LYS A 45 -13.51 9.80 11.24
CA LYS A 45 -14.93 10.23 11.18
C LYS A 45 -15.16 11.59 11.83
N GLN A 46 -14.57 11.84 13.01
CA GLN A 46 -14.68 13.15 13.68
C GLN A 46 -14.04 14.26 12.85
N ARG A 47 -12.89 14.01 12.22
CA ARG A 47 -12.23 14.96 11.31
C ARG A 47 -13.10 15.27 10.10
N MET A 48 -13.69 14.25 9.46
CA MET A 48 -14.63 14.45 8.35
C MET A 48 -15.86 15.27 8.79
N PHE A 49 -16.43 14.97 9.95
CA PHE A 49 -17.57 15.70 10.49
C PHE A 49 -17.23 17.18 10.79
N MET A 50 -16.14 17.44 11.51
CA MET A 50 -15.69 18.81 11.79
C MET A 50 -15.41 19.58 10.51
N ASN A 51 -14.71 18.98 9.55
CA ASN A 51 -14.44 19.63 8.27
C ASN A 51 -15.74 19.94 7.49
N GLY A 52 -16.72 19.04 7.52
CA GLY A 52 -18.05 19.28 6.96
C GLY A 52 -18.78 20.44 7.66
N ALA A 53 -18.69 20.53 8.99
CA ALA A 53 -19.24 21.63 9.77
C ALA A 53 -18.52 22.97 9.49
N PHE A 54 -17.19 22.98 9.37
CA PHE A 54 -16.44 24.18 9.00
C PHE A 54 -16.80 24.66 7.59
N ALA A 55 -16.99 23.73 6.64
CA ALA A 55 -17.44 24.04 5.30
C ALA A 55 -18.88 24.57 5.26
N SER A 56 -19.77 24.08 6.14
CA SER A 56 -21.17 24.52 6.19
C SER A 56 -21.35 25.88 6.89
N VAL A 57 -20.48 26.21 7.85
CA VAL A 57 -20.57 27.48 8.59
C VAL A 57 -19.69 28.59 7.96
N ASN A 58 -18.99 28.32 6.85
CA ASN A 58 -18.10 29.30 6.18
C ASN A 58 -17.12 30.00 7.15
N LEU A 59 -16.85 29.39 8.32
CA LEU A 59 -16.23 30.07 9.47
C LEU A 59 -14.76 30.37 9.23
N ILE A 60 -14.08 29.52 8.44
CA ILE A 60 -12.66 29.68 8.10
C ILE A 60 -12.44 30.91 7.20
N ASP A 61 -13.41 31.26 6.33
CA ASP A 61 -13.31 32.44 5.45
C ASP A 61 -13.89 33.72 6.09
N SER A 62 -14.79 33.61 7.06
CA SER A 62 -15.47 34.77 7.66
C SER A 62 -14.58 35.65 8.55
N GLN A 63 -13.42 35.14 9.00
CA GLN A 63 -12.48 35.90 9.85
C GLN A 63 -11.18 36.31 9.13
N GLU A 64 -10.95 35.90 7.88
CA GLU A 64 -9.82 36.38 7.07
C GLU A 64 -10.28 37.46 6.08
N ASP A 65 -10.31 38.71 6.56
CA ASP A 65 -10.29 39.97 5.80
C ASP A 65 -10.73 39.89 4.31
N LEU A 66 -12.05 39.82 4.11
CA LEU A 66 -12.74 39.88 2.81
C LEU A 66 -12.63 41.28 2.16
N THR A 67 -11.42 41.80 1.99
CA THR A 67 -11.20 42.89 1.02
C THR A 67 -11.26 42.36 -0.42
N GLY A 68 -11.18 41.04 -0.63
CA GLY A 68 -11.14 40.45 -1.97
C GLY A 68 -9.87 40.80 -2.75
N ILE A 69 -8.82 41.27 -2.06
CA ILE A 69 -7.61 41.84 -2.67
C ILE A 69 -6.49 40.80 -2.80
N GLN A 70 -6.46 39.73 -1.98
CA GLN A 70 -5.37 38.74 -1.97
C GLN A 70 -5.88 37.32 -1.75
N THR A 71 -5.13 36.34 -2.28
CA THR A 71 -5.40 34.90 -2.09
C THR A 71 -5.41 34.57 -0.58
N PRO A 72 -6.39 33.81 -0.05
CA PRO A 72 -6.46 33.48 1.38
C PRO A 72 -5.19 32.83 1.91
N LYS A 73 -4.78 33.16 3.14
CA LYS A 73 -3.51 32.67 3.72
C LYS A 73 -3.52 31.16 3.89
N SER A 74 -4.64 30.60 4.35
CA SER A 74 -4.83 29.15 4.45
C SER A 74 -4.62 28.42 3.11
N LEU A 75 -5.06 29.02 2.00
CA LEU A 75 -4.87 28.45 0.67
C LEU A 75 -3.41 28.55 0.21
N ILE A 76 -2.73 29.66 0.52
CA ILE A 76 -1.30 29.82 0.26
C ILE A 76 -0.50 28.74 0.99
N GLU A 77 -0.77 28.52 2.28
CA GLU A 77 -0.12 27.47 3.09
C GLU A 77 -0.32 26.08 2.49
N LYS A 78 -1.56 25.73 2.12
CA LYS A 78 -1.89 24.46 1.46
C LYS A 78 -1.14 24.26 0.14
N THR A 79 -1.08 25.31 -0.66
CA THR A 79 -0.38 25.29 -1.96
C THR A 79 1.13 25.17 -1.78
N GLN A 80 1.69 25.84 -0.76
CA GLN A 80 3.10 25.70 -0.39
C GLN A 80 3.42 24.29 0.11
N GLN A 81 2.53 23.68 0.88
CA GLN A 81 2.66 22.30 1.33
C GLN A 81 2.71 21.33 0.14
N ILE A 82 1.77 21.43 -0.81
CA ILE A 82 1.79 20.63 -2.05
C ILE A 82 3.11 20.80 -2.78
N LYS A 83 3.58 22.04 -2.94
CA LYS A 83 4.87 22.34 -3.59
C LYS A 83 6.05 21.73 -2.84
N SER A 84 6.05 21.77 -1.51
CA SER A 84 7.11 21.16 -0.68
C SER A 84 7.16 19.64 -0.80
N MET A 85 6.02 19.00 -1.08
CA MET A 85 5.90 17.56 -1.34
C MET A 85 6.25 17.17 -2.78
N GLY A 86 6.74 18.10 -3.61
CA GLY A 86 7.08 17.86 -5.02
C GLY A 86 5.91 18.06 -6.00
N GLY A 87 4.76 18.51 -5.49
CA GLY A 87 3.57 18.83 -6.29
C GLY A 87 3.03 17.64 -7.08
N ILE A 88 2.38 17.93 -8.20
CA ILE A 88 1.86 16.91 -9.11
C ILE A 88 2.93 15.93 -9.61
N GLN A 89 4.19 16.38 -9.72
CA GLN A 89 5.27 15.54 -10.24
C GLN A 89 5.53 14.33 -9.34
N TYR A 90 5.42 14.51 -8.02
CA TYR A 90 5.60 13.42 -7.06
C TYR A 90 4.52 12.34 -7.24
N LEU A 91 3.25 12.75 -7.36
CA LEU A 91 2.15 11.83 -7.67
C LEU A 91 2.37 11.08 -8.99
N GLU A 92 2.82 11.78 -10.03
CA GLU A 92 3.10 11.17 -11.33
C GLU A 92 4.24 10.14 -11.24
N THR A 93 5.29 10.43 -10.46
CA THR A 93 6.36 9.46 -10.20
C THR A 93 5.82 8.20 -9.52
N LEU A 94 5.07 8.35 -8.42
CA LEU A 94 4.48 7.20 -7.71
C LEU A 94 3.56 6.38 -8.63
N LEU A 95 2.71 7.03 -9.44
CA LEU A 95 1.83 6.38 -10.39
C LEU A 95 2.57 5.61 -11.50
N ASN A 96 3.76 6.08 -11.89
CA ASN A 96 4.60 5.41 -12.89
C ASN A 96 5.43 4.27 -12.29
N ASP A 97 5.74 4.33 -11.00
CA ASP A 97 6.47 3.28 -10.28
C ASP A 97 5.60 2.06 -9.98
N LEU A 98 4.31 2.25 -9.66
CA LEU A 98 3.39 1.14 -9.30
C LEU A 98 3.35 0.01 -10.35
N PRO A 99 3.17 0.26 -11.66
CA PRO A 99 3.20 -0.80 -12.67
C PRO A 99 4.52 -1.57 -12.70
N THR A 100 5.64 -0.89 -12.45
CA THR A 100 6.97 -1.50 -12.44
C THR A 100 7.13 -2.45 -11.25
N LEU A 101 6.66 -2.04 -10.07
CA LEU A 101 6.67 -2.86 -8.86
C LEU A 101 5.73 -4.08 -8.99
N LEU A 102 4.51 -3.85 -9.51
CA LEU A 102 3.55 -4.91 -9.81
C LEU A 102 4.14 -5.93 -10.79
N GLN A 103 4.75 -5.46 -11.89
CA GLN A 103 5.32 -6.31 -12.92
C GLN A 103 6.41 -7.22 -12.35
N ARG A 104 7.34 -6.65 -11.56
CA ARG A 104 8.37 -7.41 -10.85
C ARG A 104 7.79 -8.52 -9.98
N ASN A 105 6.75 -8.20 -9.19
CA ASN A 105 6.10 -9.19 -8.32
C ASN A 105 5.40 -10.29 -9.14
N ARG A 106 4.75 -9.93 -10.25
CA ARG A 106 4.14 -10.91 -11.16
C ARG A 106 5.18 -11.84 -11.79
N GLU A 107 6.33 -11.33 -12.21
CA GLU A 107 7.40 -12.13 -12.80
C GLU A 107 7.93 -13.17 -11.80
N ILE A 108 8.20 -12.77 -10.55
CA ILE A 108 8.68 -13.69 -9.51
C ILE A 108 7.66 -14.80 -9.25
N LEU A 109 6.38 -14.44 -9.13
CA LEU A 109 5.31 -15.41 -8.87
C LEU A 109 5.10 -16.35 -10.07
N ASN A 110 5.09 -15.82 -11.30
CA ASN A 110 4.90 -16.62 -12.49
C ASN A 110 6.05 -17.61 -12.69
N GLU A 111 7.29 -17.19 -12.47
CA GLU A 111 8.44 -18.10 -12.52
C GLU A 111 8.35 -19.17 -11.44
N SER A 112 7.91 -18.83 -10.24
CA SER A 112 7.68 -19.79 -9.15
C SER A 112 6.65 -20.86 -9.54
N ILE A 113 5.54 -20.46 -10.18
CA ILE A 113 4.52 -21.38 -10.67
C ILE A 113 5.09 -22.24 -11.81
N ARG A 114 5.83 -21.64 -12.74
CA ARG A 114 6.46 -22.36 -13.85
C ARG A 114 7.41 -23.46 -13.37
N LEU A 115 8.21 -23.19 -12.33
CA LEU A 115 9.10 -24.19 -11.73
C LEU A 115 8.34 -25.41 -11.17
N LEU A 116 7.17 -25.19 -10.58
CA LEU A 116 6.32 -26.27 -10.09
C LEU A 116 5.74 -27.09 -11.24
N ASP A 117 5.26 -26.42 -12.29
CA ASP A 117 4.69 -27.08 -13.47
C ASP A 117 5.76 -27.87 -14.24
N ASP A 118 6.97 -27.30 -14.39
CA ASP A 118 8.11 -27.96 -15.06
C ASP A 118 8.55 -29.21 -14.28
N GLU A 119 8.56 -29.16 -12.95
CA GLU A 119 8.88 -30.32 -12.11
C GLU A 119 7.80 -31.41 -12.21
N GLU A 120 6.53 -31.04 -12.16
CA GLU A 120 5.42 -31.98 -12.22
C GLU A 120 5.38 -32.71 -13.57
N ASN A 121 5.60 -31.97 -14.66
CA ASN A 121 5.72 -32.53 -15.99
C ASN A 121 6.91 -33.51 -16.08
N SER A 122 8.02 -33.20 -15.41
CA SER A 122 9.19 -34.08 -15.36
C SER A 122 8.90 -35.36 -14.57
N ASP A 123 8.23 -35.27 -13.42
CA ASP A 123 7.80 -36.44 -12.63
C ASP A 123 6.84 -37.33 -13.44
N HIS A 124 5.90 -36.73 -14.18
CA HIS A 124 4.98 -37.46 -15.05
C HIS A 124 5.73 -38.22 -16.16
N GLN A 125 6.65 -37.56 -16.86
CA GLN A 125 7.46 -38.18 -17.90
C GLN A 125 8.32 -39.34 -17.36
N LEU A 126 8.96 -39.16 -16.20
CA LEU A 126 9.76 -40.22 -15.57
C LEU A 126 8.89 -41.40 -15.14
N ARG A 127 7.68 -41.14 -14.63
CA ARG A 127 6.72 -42.18 -14.24
C ARG A 127 6.22 -42.97 -15.45
N GLU A 128 6.00 -42.32 -16.58
CA GLU A 128 5.65 -43.00 -17.85
C GLU A 128 6.80 -43.88 -18.38
N GLN A 129 8.04 -43.37 -18.34
CA GLN A 129 9.22 -44.07 -18.83
C GLN A 129 9.62 -45.26 -17.95
N PHE A 130 9.66 -45.05 -16.63
CA PHE A 130 10.22 -46.02 -15.68
C PHE A 130 9.15 -46.87 -14.97
N LYS A 131 7.86 -46.51 -15.07
CA LYS A 131 6.70 -47.27 -14.58
C LYS A 131 6.92 -47.77 -13.14
N GLU A 132 6.92 -49.08 -12.95
CA GLU A 132 7.06 -49.76 -11.66
C GLU A 132 8.38 -49.47 -10.93
N ARG A 133 9.41 -48.98 -11.63
CA ARG A 133 10.69 -48.57 -11.01
C ARG A 133 10.64 -47.16 -10.41
N TRP A 134 9.64 -46.35 -10.77
CA TRP A 134 9.46 -45.00 -10.23
C TRP A 134 8.44 -45.01 -9.09
N THR A 135 8.90 -45.35 -7.89
CA THR A 135 8.05 -45.53 -6.70
C THR A 135 7.96 -44.28 -5.81
N MET A 136 8.53 -43.16 -6.24
CA MET A 136 8.43 -41.90 -5.51
C MET A 136 6.99 -41.39 -5.52
N THR A 137 6.56 -40.80 -4.41
CA THR A 137 5.27 -40.09 -4.29
C THR A 137 5.10 -39.13 -5.47
N PRO A 138 3.90 -38.97 -6.05
CA PRO A 138 3.66 -38.00 -7.11
C PRO A 138 4.01 -36.57 -6.68
N SER A 139 4.57 -35.80 -7.61
CA SER A 139 4.89 -34.40 -7.32
C SER A 139 3.67 -33.53 -7.12
N GLU A 140 2.57 -33.85 -7.78
CA GLU A 140 1.27 -33.18 -7.59
C GLU A 140 0.86 -33.15 -6.10
N ASP A 141 1.01 -34.28 -5.40
CA ASP A 141 0.66 -34.40 -3.99
C ASP A 141 1.57 -33.58 -3.07
N LEU A 142 2.87 -33.54 -3.39
CA LEU A 142 3.89 -32.85 -2.59
C LEU A 142 3.89 -31.34 -2.81
N THR A 143 3.57 -30.89 -4.01
CA THR A 143 3.59 -29.47 -4.40
C THR A 143 2.30 -28.73 -4.06
N LYS A 144 1.22 -29.45 -3.73
CA LYS A 144 -0.09 -28.87 -3.40
C LYS A 144 -0.05 -27.70 -2.41
N PRO A 145 0.67 -27.76 -1.27
CA PRO A 145 0.76 -26.62 -0.35
C PRO A 145 1.44 -25.40 -0.96
N MET A 146 2.41 -25.59 -1.87
CA MET A 146 3.12 -24.51 -2.57
C MET A 146 2.23 -23.89 -3.66
N LYS A 147 1.46 -24.71 -4.38
CA LYS A 147 0.46 -24.25 -5.35
C LYS A 147 -0.63 -23.42 -4.67
N ASP A 148 -1.12 -23.88 -3.52
CA ASP A 148 -2.10 -23.14 -2.71
C ASP A 148 -1.54 -21.81 -2.22
N GLU A 149 -0.27 -21.78 -1.79
CA GLU A 149 0.44 -20.57 -1.38
C GLU A 149 0.61 -19.58 -2.56
N ALA A 150 1.01 -20.07 -3.74
CA ALA A 150 1.11 -19.27 -4.96
C ALA A 150 -0.24 -18.68 -5.39
N MET A 151 -1.32 -19.47 -5.31
CA MET A 151 -2.68 -19.02 -5.65
C MET A 151 -3.20 -17.93 -4.71
N LYS A 152 -2.83 -17.97 -3.42
CA LYS A 152 -3.13 -16.88 -2.48
C LYS A 152 -2.46 -15.59 -2.92
N TYR A 153 -1.17 -15.62 -3.25
CA TYR A 153 -0.46 -14.43 -3.74
C TYR A 153 -1.01 -13.90 -5.07
N LYS A 154 -1.43 -14.79 -5.97
CA LYS A 154 -2.10 -14.40 -7.21
C LYS A 154 -3.39 -13.61 -6.94
N THR A 155 -4.22 -14.11 -6.02
CA THR A 155 -5.47 -13.43 -5.61
C THR A 155 -5.22 -12.08 -4.97
N ILE A 156 -4.17 -11.98 -4.14
CA ILE A 156 -3.73 -10.74 -3.51
C ILE A 156 -3.30 -9.71 -4.57
N LEU A 157 -2.48 -10.12 -5.56
CA LEU A 157 -2.05 -9.26 -6.66
C LEU A 157 -3.23 -8.80 -7.53
N ASP A 158 -4.20 -9.67 -7.82
CA ASP A 158 -5.38 -9.30 -8.60
C ASP A 158 -6.27 -8.28 -7.88
N THR A 159 -6.33 -8.36 -6.54
CA THR A 159 -7.02 -7.36 -5.71
C THR A 159 -6.30 -6.02 -5.75
N ALA A 160 -4.97 -6.01 -5.62
CA ALA A 160 -4.15 -4.80 -5.70
C ALA A 160 -4.27 -4.12 -7.08
N VAL A 161 -4.32 -4.89 -8.17
CA VAL A 161 -4.56 -4.35 -9.53
C VAL A 161 -5.88 -3.59 -9.62
N ASN A 162 -6.92 -4.00 -8.89
CA ASN A 162 -8.18 -3.28 -8.86
C ASN A 162 -8.09 -2.01 -8.01
N ALA A 163 -7.36 -2.03 -6.91
CA ALA A 163 -7.07 -0.83 -6.11
C ALA A 163 -6.31 0.22 -6.93
N ASP A 164 -5.26 -0.18 -7.64
CA ASP A 164 -4.48 0.68 -8.54
C ASP A 164 -5.36 1.38 -9.59
N LYS A 165 -6.32 0.65 -10.17
CA LYS A 165 -7.28 1.23 -11.14
C LYS A 165 -8.15 2.30 -10.50
N ILE A 166 -8.63 2.07 -9.27
CA ILE A 166 -9.46 3.04 -8.53
C ILE A 166 -8.64 4.31 -8.26
N ILE A 167 -7.41 4.17 -7.78
CA ILE A 167 -6.50 5.30 -7.51
C ILE A 167 -6.21 6.07 -8.80
N ARG A 168 -5.91 5.37 -9.90
CA ARG A 168 -5.65 6.00 -11.21
C ARG A 168 -6.86 6.76 -11.75
N ASN A 169 -8.07 6.20 -11.61
CA ASN A 169 -9.30 6.87 -11.99
C ASN A 169 -9.55 8.12 -11.15
N LYS A 170 -9.33 8.02 -9.83
CA LYS A 170 -9.45 9.16 -8.90
C LYS A 170 -8.44 10.26 -9.23
N TYR A 171 -7.20 9.91 -9.55
CA TYR A 171 -6.19 10.85 -10.04
C TYR A 171 -6.62 11.54 -11.34
N ASN A 172 -7.05 10.77 -12.35
CA ASN A 172 -7.47 11.33 -13.65
C ASN A 172 -8.64 12.31 -13.52
N ALA A 173 -9.62 12.02 -12.66
CA ALA A 173 -10.75 12.89 -12.41
C ALA A 173 -10.35 14.24 -11.78
N ASN A 174 -9.26 14.26 -11.00
CA ASN A 174 -8.84 15.43 -10.23
C ASN A 174 -7.53 16.07 -10.73
N LYS A 175 -6.95 15.56 -11.82
CA LYS A 175 -5.65 15.98 -12.36
C LYS A 175 -5.58 17.50 -12.59
N ASN A 176 -6.62 18.09 -13.18
CA ASN A 176 -6.65 19.51 -13.49
C ASN A 176 -6.62 20.39 -12.21
N ALA A 177 -7.37 20.00 -11.18
CA ALA A 177 -7.39 20.70 -9.90
C ALA A 177 -6.04 20.61 -9.19
N ILE A 178 -5.42 19.42 -9.20
CA ILE A 178 -4.11 19.16 -8.60
C ILE A 178 -2.99 19.93 -9.34
N THR A 179 -3.06 20.00 -10.66
CA THR A 179 -2.10 20.76 -11.48
C THR A 179 -2.15 22.24 -11.11
N LEU A 180 -3.36 22.79 -11.00
CA LEU A 180 -3.57 24.18 -10.60
C LEU A 180 -3.04 24.44 -9.17
N LEU A 181 -3.31 23.52 -8.24
CA LEU A 181 -2.80 23.55 -6.86
C LEU A 181 -1.29 23.38 -6.74
N SER A 182 -0.63 22.83 -7.77
CA SER A 182 0.82 22.73 -7.80
C SER A 182 1.50 24.04 -8.25
N ASN A 183 0.73 25.02 -8.73
CA ASN A 183 1.22 26.30 -9.23
C ASN A 183 0.62 27.50 -8.48
N PRO A 184 1.24 27.93 -7.35
CA PRO A 184 0.76 29.07 -6.57
C PRO A 184 0.61 30.38 -7.35
N ALA A 185 1.49 30.62 -8.34
CA ALA A 185 1.44 31.83 -9.14
C ALA A 185 0.19 31.88 -10.03
N GLU A 186 -0.25 30.71 -10.51
CA GLU A 186 -1.44 30.58 -11.34
C GLU A 186 -2.73 30.75 -10.54
N ILE A 187 -2.77 30.25 -9.30
CA ILE A 187 -3.87 30.51 -8.36
C ILE A 187 -3.99 32.01 -8.11
N ASN A 188 -2.88 32.66 -7.73
CA ASN A 188 -2.88 34.09 -7.43
C ASN A 188 -3.32 34.94 -8.64
N ARG A 189 -2.92 34.53 -9.86
CA ARG A 189 -3.38 35.15 -11.10
C ARG A 189 -4.90 35.01 -11.30
N LYS A 190 -5.48 33.83 -11.04
CA LYS A 190 -6.93 33.62 -11.17
C LYS A 190 -7.73 34.47 -10.18
N PHE A 191 -7.29 34.53 -8.93
CA PHE A 191 -7.91 35.43 -7.93
C PHE A 191 -7.74 36.92 -8.31
N CYS A 192 -6.61 37.30 -8.93
CA CYS A 192 -6.38 38.66 -9.40
C CYS A 192 -7.18 39.03 -10.67
N GLN A 193 -7.53 38.08 -11.54
CA GLN A 193 -8.37 38.33 -12.73
C GLN A 193 -9.84 38.55 -12.36
N ASP A 194 -10.34 37.86 -11.33
CA ASP A 194 -11.69 38.08 -10.79
C ASP A 194 -11.85 39.51 -10.21
N LYS A 195 -10.74 40.18 -9.89
CA LYS A 195 -10.68 41.58 -9.43
C LYS A 195 -11.12 42.60 -10.49
N GLU A 196 -10.81 42.38 -11.76
CA GLU A 196 -11.10 43.35 -12.84
C GLU A 196 -12.58 43.34 -13.26
N ILE A 197 -13.28 42.23 -13.02
CA ILE A 197 -14.62 41.99 -13.58
C ILE A 197 -15.74 42.47 -12.64
N ARG A 198 -15.44 42.93 -11.40
CA ARG A 198 -16.45 43.26 -10.36
C ARG A 198 -17.51 42.15 -10.19
N GLN A 199 -17.17 40.91 -10.52
CA GLN A 199 -18.10 39.78 -10.44
C GLN A 199 -18.00 39.10 -9.08
N CYS A 200 -19.01 39.40 -8.25
CA CYS A 200 -19.60 38.59 -7.18
C CYS A 200 -18.64 37.66 -6.41
N GLY A 201 -18.39 37.97 -5.13
CA GLY A 201 -17.62 37.14 -4.19
C GLY A 201 -17.97 35.64 -4.20
N ALA A 202 -19.19 35.27 -4.63
CA ALA A 202 -19.61 33.89 -4.82
C ALA A 202 -18.73 33.07 -5.79
N LYS A 203 -18.18 33.67 -6.86
CA LYS A 203 -17.29 32.94 -7.80
C LYS A 203 -15.92 32.64 -7.21
N SER A 204 -15.34 33.63 -6.54
CA SER A 204 -14.07 33.52 -5.81
C SER A 204 -14.18 32.53 -4.65
N GLU A 205 -15.31 32.56 -3.93
CA GLU A 205 -15.62 31.61 -2.86
C GLU A 205 -15.78 30.18 -3.38
N GLN A 206 -16.48 29.99 -4.51
CA GLN A 206 -16.60 28.68 -5.14
C GLN A 206 -15.24 28.14 -5.62
N LEU A 207 -14.38 29.01 -6.16
CA LEU A 207 -13.02 28.65 -6.55
C LEU A 207 -12.19 28.21 -5.34
N ALA A 208 -12.25 28.96 -4.22
CA ALA A 208 -11.56 28.61 -2.98
C ALA A 208 -12.04 27.25 -2.44
N LYS A 209 -13.35 27.00 -2.40
CA LYS A 209 -13.95 25.71 -2.00
C LYS A 209 -13.45 24.55 -2.87
N ASN A 210 -13.42 24.74 -4.19
CA ASN A 210 -12.92 23.73 -5.13
C ASN A 210 -11.42 23.45 -4.93
N LEU A 211 -10.61 24.48 -4.65
CA LEU A 211 -9.17 24.34 -4.38
C LEU A 211 -8.90 23.62 -3.05
N VAL A 212 -9.63 23.94 -1.99
CA VAL A 212 -9.52 23.22 -0.71
C VAL A 212 -9.93 21.75 -0.87
N SER A 213 -10.98 21.46 -1.64
CA SER A 213 -11.36 20.09 -1.97
C SER A 213 -10.25 19.36 -2.76
N GLY A 214 -9.67 20.02 -3.76
CA GLY A 214 -8.54 19.48 -4.53
C GLY A 214 -7.31 19.19 -3.68
N PHE A 215 -7.03 20.02 -2.66
CA PHE A 215 -5.95 19.78 -1.70
C PHE A 215 -6.18 18.50 -0.89
N HIS A 216 -7.40 18.29 -0.39
CA HIS A 216 -7.72 17.06 0.33
C HIS A 216 -7.58 15.82 -0.57
N MET A 217 -8.02 15.93 -1.82
CA MET A 217 -7.85 14.86 -2.80
C MET A 217 -6.39 14.55 -3.10
N PHE A 218 -5.54 15.58 -3.18
CA PHE A 218 -4.09 15.41 -3.37
C PHE A 218 -3.48 14.62 -2.20
N MET A 219 -3.78 15.02 -0.97
CA MET A 219 -3.28 14.34 0.23
C MET A 219 -3.76 12.89 0.29
N GLU A 220 -5.05 12.65 0.02
CA GLU A 220 -5.61 11.30 -0.01
C GLU A 220 -4.94 10.42 -1.09
N LEU A 221 -4.64 10.99 -2.27
CA LEU A 221 -3.95 10.26 -3.33
C LEU A 221 -2.51 9.94 -2.96
N ILE A 222 -1.78 10.85 -2.30
CA ILE A 222 -0.43 10.57 -1.79
C ILE A 222 -0.49 9.41 -0.80
N ASP A 223 -1.34 9.51 0.22
CA ASP A 223 -1.43 8.49 1.28
C ASP A 223 -1.72 7.11 0.66
N ASN A 224 -2.70 7.01 -0.25
CA ASN A 224 -3.02 5.76 -0.94
C ASN A 224 -1.86 5.24 -1.80
N LEU A 225 -1.18 6.11 -2.56
CA LEU A 225 -0.07 5.69 -3.43
C LEU A 225 1.16 5.25 -2.63
N GLU A 226 1.44 5.89 -1.49
CA GLU A 226 2.52 5.49 -0.60
C GLU A 226 2.20 4.14 0.08
N GLU A 227 0.95 3.92 0.47
CA GLU A 227 0.49 2.62 0.97
C GLU A 227 0.64 1.51 -0.07
N GLU A 228 0.18 1.70 -1.32
CA GLU A 228 0.34 0.71 -2.39
C GLU A 228 1.81 0.48 -2.75
N THR A 229 2.62 1.55 -2.79
CA THR A 229 4.06 1.44 -3.04
C THR A 229 4.74 0.61 -1.96
N LYS A 230 4.37 0.83 -0.68
CA LYS A 230 4.87 0.05 0.45
C LYS A 230 4.39 -1.39 0.36
N PHE A 231 3.11 -1.62 0.06
CA PHE A 231 2.54 -2.95 -0.12
C PHE A 231 3.33 -3.78 -1.13
N TYR A 232 3.63 -3.24 -2.32
CA TYR A 232 4.40 -3.98 -3.32
C TYR A 232 5.85 -4.24 -2.89
N LYS A 233 6.48 -3.28 -2.19
CA LYS A 233 7.83 -3.46 -1.63
C LYS A 233 7.87 -4.53 -0.55
N ASP A 234 6.86 -4.61 0.31
CA ASP A 234 6.74 -5.59 1.38
C ASP A 234 6.33 -6.98 0.83
N LEU A 235 5.60 -7.03 -0.28
CA LEU A 235 5.23 -8.27 -0.96
C LEU A 235 6.42 -8.95 -1.66
N THR A 236 7.32 -8.16 -2.26
CA THR A 236 8.49 -8.66 -2.99
C THR A 236 9.30 -9.73 -2.21
N PRO A 237 9.75 -9.49 -0.96
CA PRO A 237 10.51 -10.48 -0.21
C PRO A 237 9.71 -11.73 0.15
N LEU A 238 8.38 -11.65 0.27
CA LEU A 238 7.53 -12.83 0.51
C LEU A 238 7.50 -13.74 -0.73
N LEU A 239 7.36 -13.14 -1.91
CA LEU A 239 7.40 -13.87 -3.18
C LEU A 239 8.78 -14.50 -3.42
N LEU A 240 9.86 -13.81 -3.10
CA LEU A 240 11.22 -14.36 -3.20
C LEU A 240 11.43 -15.56 -2.26
N ARG A 241 10.87 -15.51 -1.03
CA ARG A 241 10.92 -16.66 -0.12
C ARG A 241 10.17 -17.87 -0.68
N LEU A 242 9.00 -17.66 -1.26
CA LEU A 242 8.24 -18.72 -1.93
C LEU A 242 9.03 -19.30 -3.11
N GLN A 243 9.61 -18.44 -3.95
CA GLN A 243 10.43 -18.84 -5.09
C GLN A 243 11.62 -19.72 -4.66
N ASN A 244 12.36 -19.29 -3.64
CA ASN A 244 13.49 -20.06 -3.11
C ASN A 244 13.05 -21.41 -2.56
N LYS A 245 11.96 -21.44 -1.78
CA LYS A 245 11.37 -22.68 -1.24
C LYS A 245 11.01 -23.67 -2.36
N ILE A 246 10.43 -23.17 -3.45
CA ILE A 246 10.08 -23.97 -4.64
C ILE A 246 11.34 -24.46 -5.36
N SER A 247 12.28 -23.56 -5.63
CA SER A 247 13.55 -23.91 -6.26
C SER A 247 14.29 -25.00 -5.48
N ASP A 248 14.38 -24.87 -4.16
CA ASP A 248 15.03 -25.86 -3.28
C ASP A 248 14.32 -27.23 -3.33
N PHE A 249 12.99 -27.24 -3.41
CA PHE A 249 12.21 -28.46 -3.57
C PHE A 249 12.51 -29.14 -4.92
N CYS A 250 12.44 -28.39 -6.02
CA CYS A 250 12.70 -28.92 -7.36
C CYS A 250 14.14 -29.46 -7.49
N GLN A 251 15.13 -28.79 -6.91
CA GLN A 251 16.53 -29.25 -6.91
C GLN A 251 16.70 -30.57 -6.15
N LYS A 252 16.07 -30.70 -4.98
CA LYS A 252 16.09 -31.95 -4.19
C LYS A 252 15.37 -33.11 -4.88
N ARG A 253 14.42 -32.81 -5.77
CA ARG A 253 13.70 -33.81 -6.56
C ARG A 253 14.51 -34.37 -7.72
N MET A 254 15.42 -33.57 -8.28
CA MET A 254 16.29 -33.97 -9.38
C MET A 254 17.57 -34.72 -8.94
N THR A 255 17.91 -34.67 -7.65
CA THR A 255 19.12 -35.29 -7.08
C THR A 255 18.79 -36.64 -6.46
#